data_AF-A0A0U3APH2-F1
#
_entry.id   AF-A0A0U3APH2-F1
#
_cell.length_a   1.000
_cell.length_b   1.000
_cell.length_c   1.000
_cell.angle_alpha   90.00
_cell.angle_beta   90.00
_cell.angle_gamma   90.00
#
_symmetry.space_group_name_H-M   'P 1'
#
loop_
_entity.id
_entity.type
_entity.pdbx_description
1 polymer ?
#
loop_
_entity_poly.entity_id
_entity_poly.type
_entity_poly.pdbx_seq_one_letter_code
_entity_poly.pdbx_strand_id
1 'polypeptide(L)'
;MLLVHISTFRPVKRPVDCVEILARVLKREIKARLVMVGDGGERANAEHRARCLGIDGACSFVGKQPKIVDYLSLADVLLLPSEQESFGLAALEAMACETPV
;
A
#
# COMPACT_ATOMS: atom_id res chain seq x y z
N MET A 1 -10.63 -4.96 6.81
CA MET A 1 -10.24 -4.23 5.60
C MET A 1 -8.77 -4.50 5.28
N LEU A 2 -8.45 -4.80 4.03
CA LEU A 2 -7.11 -5.01 3.49
C LEU A 2 -6.76 -3.88 2.54
N LEU A 3 -5.81 -3.05 2.95
CA LEU A 3 -5.19 -2.05 2.09
C LEU A 3 -3.98 -2.70 1.41
N VAL A 4 -3.81 -2.48 0.12
CA VAL A 4 -2.66 -3.00 -0.62
C VAL A 4 -1.94 -1.84 -1.32
N HIS A 5 -0.61 -1.85 -1.28
CA HIS A 5 0.21 -0.95 -2.08
C HIS A 5 1.21 -1.76 -2.90
N ILE A 6 1.27 -1.49 -4.20
CA ILE A 6 2.10 -2.26 -5.14
C ILE A 6 2.97 -1.28 -5.93
N SER A 7 4.26 -1.22 -5.63
CA SER A 7 5.18 -0.35 -6.38
C SER A 7 6.66 -0.69 -6.14
N THR A 8 7.55 -0.07 -6.93
CA THR A 8 8.95 0.05 -6.55
C THR A 8 9.07 1.12 -5.47
N PHE A 9 9.52 0.80 -4.25
CA PHE A 9 9.59 1.70 -3.10
C PHE A 9 10.67 2.76 -3.29
N ARG A 10 10.36 3.71 -4.16
CA ARG A 10 11.12 4.92 -4.46
C ARG A 10 10.41 6.12 -3.82
N PRO A 11 11.12 7.21 -3.50
CA PRO A 11 10.51 8.39 -2.87
C PRO A 11 9.27 8.90 -3.60
N VAL A 12 9.29 8.93 -4.93
CA VAL A 12 8.16 9.38 -5.78
C VAL A 12 6.89 8.53 -5.65
N LYS A 13 7.01 7.28 -5.18
CA LYS A 13 5.88 6.37 -4.91
C LYS A 13 5.32 6.50 -3.50
N ARG A 14 5.97 7.29 -2.64
CA ARG A 14 5.55 7.62 -1.27
C ARG A 14 5.07 6.42 -0.45
N PRO A 15 5.85 5.33 -0.35
CA PRO A 15 5.45 4.13 0.40
C PRO A 15 5.29 4.41 1.91
N VAL A 16 5.99 5.40 2.45
CA VAL A 16 5.85 5.83 3.86
C VAL A 16 4.44 6.37 4.13
N ASP A 17 3.83 7.04 3.17
CA ASP A 17 2.49 7.62 3.30
C ASP A 17 1.42 6.53 3.39
N CYS A 18 1.62 5.37 2.77
CA CYS A 18 0.73 4.21 2.96
C CYS A 18 0.65 3.80 4.43
N VAL A 19 1.77 3.86 5.15
CA VAL A 19 1.84 3.57 6.58
C VAL A 19 1.12 4.65 7.39
N GLU A 20 1.29 5.94 7.03
CA GLU A 20 0.55 7.04 7.64
C GLU A 20 -0.97 6.91 7.45
N ILE A 21 -1.39 6.50 6.24
CA ILE A 21 -2.80 6.25 5.91
C ILE A 21 -3.35 5.15 6.81
N LEU A 22 -2.66 4.00 6.91
CA LEU A 22 -3.07 2.92 7.81
C LEU A 22 -3.18 3.41 9.26
N ALA A 23 -2.21 4.18 9.75
CA ALA A 23 -2.26 4.74 11.11
C ALA A 23 -3.50 5.61 11.35
N ARG A 24 -3.88 6.44 10.36
CA ARG A 24 -5.11 7.27 10.43
C ARG A 24 -6.38 6.43 10.41
N VAL A 25 -6.40 5.36 9.63
CA VAL A 25 -7.53 4.40 9.58
C VAL A 25 -7.70 3.70 10.93
N LEU A 26 -6.60 3.18 11.51
CA LEU A 26 -6.62 2.52 12.81
C LEU A 26 -7.03 3.46 13.94
N LYS A 27 -6.64 4.74 13.89
CA LYS A 27 -7.08 5.78 14.85
C LYS A 27 -8.58 6.04 14.83
N ARG A 28 -9.28 5.69 13.74
CA ARG A 28 -10.75 5.76 13.65
C ARG A 28 -11.43 4.46 14.09
N GLU A 29 -10.70 3.58 14.78
CA GLU A 29 -11.16 2.26 15.24
C GLU A 29 -11.58 1.31 14.10
N ILE A 30 -11.14 1.59 12.87
CA ILE A 30 -11.41 0.72 11.72
C ILE A 30 -10.34 -0.38 11.69
N LYS A 31 -10.75 -1.64 11.79
CA LYS A 31 -9.84 -2.79 11.71
C LYS A 31 -9.30 -2.96 10.28
N ALA A 32 -8.06 -2.55 10.08
CA ALA A 32 -7.37 -2.61 8.79
C ALA A 32 -5.97 -3.25 8.90
N ARG A 33 -5.49 -3.82 7.78
CA ARG A 33 -4.10 -4.25 7.59
C ARG A 33 -3.57 -3.68 6.27
N LEU A 34 -2.27 -3.46 6.20
CA LEU A 34 -1.58 -2.97 5.01
C LEU A 34 -0.62 -4.03 4.49
N VAL A 35 -0.81 -4.46 3.25
CA VAL A 35 0.15 -5.30 2.53
C VAL A 35 0.91 -4.43 1.53
N MET A 36 2.23 -4.42 1.65
CA MET A 36 3.12 -3.67 0.77
C MET A 36 3.90 -4.66 -0.10
N VAL A 37 3.55 -4.67 -1.38
CA VAL A 37 4.13 -5.53 -2.41
C VAL A 37 5.13 -4.70 -3.21
N GLY A 38 6.36 -5.20 -3.31
CA GLY A 38 7.48 -4.51 -3.93
C GLY A 38 8.60 -4.21 -2.94
N ASP A 39 9.62 -3.52 -3.44
CA ASP A 39 10.84 -3.25 -2.70
C ASP A 39 11.56 -2.00 -3.26
N GLY A 40 12.57 -1.50 -2.54
CA GLY A 40 13.32 -0.30 -2.89
C GLY A 40 13.91 0.42 -1.68
N GLY A 41 14.64 1.50 -1.93
CA GLY A 41 15.36 2.25 -0.88
C GLY A 41 14.46 2.80 0.24
N GLU A 42 13.19 3.06 -0.05
CA GLU A 42 12.24 3.57 0.94
C GLU A 42 11.63 2.48 1.83
N ARG A 43 11.93 1.20 1.60
CA ARG A 43 11.41 0.09 2.42
C ARG A 43 11.74 0.28 3.89
N ALA A 44 13.01 0.51 4.19
CA ALA A 44 13.49 0.66 5.56
C ALA A 44 12.82 1.86 6.26
N ASN A 45 12.58 2.95 5.52
CA ASN A 45 11.90 4.14 6.03
C ASN A 45 10.44 3.83 6.37
N ALA A 46 9.71 3.13 5.50
CA ALA A 46 8.33 2.73 5.74
C ALA A 46 8.21 1.75 6.94
N GLU A 47 9.10 0.76 7.02
CA GLU A 47 9.16 -0.17 8.15
C GLU A 47 9.48 0.54 9.47
N HIS A 48 10.47 1.44 9.45
CA HIS A 48 10.82 2.25 10.61
C HIS A 48 9.64 3.12 11.04
N ARG A 49 8.93 3.74 10.09
CA ARG A 49 7.77 4.55 10.38
C ARG A 49 6.64 3.74 11.02
N ALA A 50 6.38 2.53 10.52
CA ALA A 50 5.38 1.63 11.10
C ALA A 50 5.68 1.30 12.56
N ARG A 51 6.96 1.03 12.88
CA ARG A 51 7.42 0.81 14.27
C ARG A 51 7.26 2.05 15.13
N CYS A 52 7.64 3.23 14.65
CA CYS A 52 7.49 4.49 15.37
C CYS A 52 6.03 4.83 15.71
N LEU A 53 5.08 4.36 14.90
CA LEU A 53 3.65 4.52 15.12
C LEU A 53 3.03 3.36 15.94
N GLY A 54 3.79 2.30 16.22
CA GLY A 54 3.30 1.11 16.92
C GLY A 54 2.30 0.27 16.12
N ILE A 55 2.34 0.35 14.78
CA ILE A 55 1.40 -0.36 13.89
C ILE A 55 2.10 -1.39 12.99
N ASP A 56 3.36 -1.73 13.27
CA ASP A 56 4.14 -2.66 12.47
C ASP A 56 3.47 -4.06 12.37
N GLY A 57 2.78 -4.51 13.43
CA GLY A 57 2.00 -5.76 13.39
C GLY A 57 0.79 -5.73 12.43
N ALA A 58 0.33 -4.55 12.04
CA ALA A 58 -0.71 -4.36 11.03
C ALA A 58 -0.15 -4.15 9.61
N CYS A 59 1.17 -4.05 9.46
CA CYS A 59 1.85 -3.94 8.17
C CYS A 59 2.47 -5.29 7.75
N SER A 60 2.51 -5.58 6.46
CA SER A 60 3.17 -6.77 5.91
C SER A 60 3.93 -6.40 4.65
N PHE A 61 5.27 -6.41 4.74
CA PHE A 61 6.17 -6.07 3.65
C PHE A 61 6.64 -7.34 2.95
N VAL A 62 5.95 -7.74 1.90
CA VAL A 62 6.13 -9.06 1.26
C VAL A 62 7.22 -9.08 0.18
N GLY A 63 7.86 -7.94 -0.09
CA GLY A 63 8.87 -7.83 -1.15
C GLY A 63 8.24 -7.93 -2.55
N LYS A 64 9.09 -8.10 -3.56
CA LYS A 64 8.64 -8.28 -4.95
C LYS A 64 7.94 -9.63 -5.10
N GLN A 65 6.74 -9.63 -5.66
CA GLN A 65 5.94 -10.83 -5.86
C GLN A 65 5.63 -11.02 -7.35
N PRO A 66 5.77 -12.24 -7.89
CA PRO A 66 5.50 -12.52 -9.31
C PRO A 66 4.00 -12.51 -9.63
N LYS A 67 3.14 -12.84 -8.66
CA LYS A 67 1.69 -12.92 -8.81
C LYS A 67 1.00 -11.77 -8.09
N ILE A 68 1.10 -10.58 -8.70
CA ILE A 68 0.49 -9.35 -8.17
C ILE A 68 -1.04 -9.47 -8.11
N VAL A 69 -1.64 -10.18 -9.08
CA VAL A 69 -3.10 -10.39 -9.19
C VAL A 69 -3.67 -11.00 -7.92
N ASP A 70 -3.00 -11.98 -7.31
CA ASP A 70 -3.47 -12.65 -6.08
C ASP A 70 -3.63 -11.65 -4.92
N TYR A 71 -2.76 -10.63 -4.85
CA TYR A 71 -2.85 -9.58 -3.83
C TYR A 71 -3.95 -8.56 -4.14
N LEU A 72 -4.14 -8.22 -5.42
CA LEU A 72 -5.18 -7.31 -5.85
C LEU A 72 -6.57 -7.90 -5.66
N SER A 73 -6.77 -9.18 -5.99
CA SER A 73 -8.06 -9.87 -5.83
C SER A 73 -8.49 -10.04 -4.36
N LEU A 74 -7.55 -9.93 -3.41
CA LEU A 74 -7.84 -9.97 -1.97
C LEU A 74 -7.94 -8.56 -1.35
N ALA A 75 -7.56 -7.51 -2.09
CA ALA A 75 -7.55 -6.15 -1.59
C ALA A 75 -8.96 -5.56 -1.52
N ASP A 76 -9.27 -4.88 -0.43
CA ASP A 76 -10.47 -4.03 -0.36
C ASP A 76 -10.19 -2.66 -1.00
N VAL A 77 -8.95 -2.17 -0.90
CA VAL A 77 -8.52 -0.85 -1.42
C VAL A 77 -7.07 -0.90 -1.88
N LEU A 78 -6.79 -0.35 -3.07
CA LEU A 78 -5.44 -0.16 -3.61
C LEU A 78 -4.94 1.27 -3.34
N LEU A 79 -3.80 1.42 -2.66
CA LEU A 79 -3.19 2.72 -2.37
C LEU A 79 -2.12 3.09 -3.41
N LEU A 80 -2.29 4.24 -4.06
CA LEU A 80 -1.35 4.81 -5.03
C LEU A 80 -1.01 6.27 -4.67
N PRO A 81 -0.30 6.55 -3.56
CA PRO A 81 -0.04 7.92 -3.09
C PRO A 81 1.04 8.67 -3.90
N SER A 82 1.42 8.18 -5.08
CA SER A 82 2.53 8.73 -5.86
C SER A 82 2.27 10.15 -6.36
N GLU A 83 3.28 11.02 -6.28
CA GLU A 83 3.17 12.42 -6.74
C GLU A 83 3.13 12.57 -8.26
N GLN A 84 3.62 11.56 -9.00
CA GLN A 84 3.56 11.49 -10.45
C GLN A 84 3.01 10.13 -10.86
N GLU A 85 1.71 10.07 -11.06
CA GLU A 85 1.10 9.08 -11.94
C GLU A 85 0.49 9.84 -13.11
N SER A 86 1.05 9.63 -14.31
CA SER A 86 0.33 9.87 -15.56
C SER A 86 -0.94 9.04 -15.48
N PHE A 87 -2.03 9.75 -15.19
CA PHE A 87 -3.35 9.37 -14.69
C PHE A 87 -4.12 8.29 -15.50
N GLY A 88 -3.49 7.52 -16.39
CA GLY A 88 -4.19 6.93 -17.54
C GLY A 88 -4.47 5.43 -17.53
N LEU A 89 -3.65 4.58 -16.89
CA LEU A 89 -3.72 3.12 -17.16
C LEU A 89 -3.92 2.26 -15.92
N ALA A 90 -3.19 2.50 -14.82
CA ALA A 90 -3.28 1.67 -13.62
C ALA A 90 -4.62 1.82 -12.87
N ALA A 91 -5.16 3.04 -12.79
CA ALA A 91 -6.49 3.28 -12.21
C ALA A 91 -7.63 2.75 -13.11
N LEU A 92 -7.45 2.80 -14.43
CA LEU A 92 -8.42 2.31 -15.43
C LEU A 92 -8.50 0.78 -15.44
N GLU A 93 -7.39 0.09 -15.19
CA GLU A 93 -7.37 -1.38 -14.99
C GLU A 93 -7.96 -1.78 -13.64
N ALA A 94 -7.77 -0.99 -12.57
CA ALA A 94 -8.38 -1.25 -11.27
C ALA A 94 -9.92 -1.15 -11.29
N MET A 95 -10.47 -0.19 -12.07
CA MET A 95 -11.91 -0.05 -12.27
C MET A 95 -12.55 -1.17 -13.11
N ALA A 96 -11.76 -1.90 -13.90
CA ALA A 96 -12.26 -2.99 -14.75
C ALA A 96 -12.55 -4.29 -13.97
N CYS A 97 -12.25 -4.36 -12.67
CA CYS A 97 -12.42 -5.55 -11.83
C CYS A 97 -13.33 -5.33 -10.60
N GLU A 98 -14.25 -4.36 -10.61
CA GLU A 98 -15.22 -4.09 -9.54
C GLU A 98 -14.62 -3.80 -8.13
N THR A 99 -13.34 -3.46 -8.07
CA THR A 99 -12.68 -3.09 -6.81
C THR A 99 -12.86 -1.58 -6.57
N PRO A 100 -13.39 -1.13 -5.43
CA PRO A 100 -13.49 0.30 -5.15
C PRO A 100 -12.09 0.93 -5.03
N VAL A 101 -11.94 2.09 -5.69
CA VAL A 101 -10.77 2.96 -5.59
C VAL A 101 -10.89 3.92 -4.41
#